data_AF-A0A8B8MN07-F1
#
_entry.id   AF-A0A8B8MN07-F1
#
_cell.length_a   1.000
_cell.length_b   1.000
_cell.length_c   1.000
_cell.angle_alpha   90.00
_cell.angle_beta   90.00
_cell.angle_gamma   90.00
#
_symmetry.space_group_name_H-M   'P 1'
#
loop_
_entity.id
_entity.type
_entity.pdbx_description
1 polymer ?
#
loop_
_entity_poly.entity_id
_entity_poly.type
_entity_poly.pdbx_seq_one_letter_code
_entity_poly.pdbx_strand_id
1 'polypeptide(L)'
;MANPPENPKKLLKVLFTHEGRDSPKEVRNTLLVVATLIAAVTFQAGVNPPGGVWQDSSDGWVPGQAIYASQMVPFYVFLVCNTLAFSSSINLIISLTWGFPFFLEVVVATVSMVVTYGSAVFAVTPKSPSHFRWLLFTGLVPFLLRLVIQMGKYYVWHMSK
;
A
#
# COMPACT_ATOMS: atom_id res chain seq x y z
N MET A 1 14.51 -32.38 -32.25
CA MET A 1 13.43 -32.74 -31.31
C MET A 1 12.88 -31.45 -30.73
N ALA A 2 11.62 -31.11 -31.02
CA ALA A 2 10.99 -29.92 -30.46
C ALA A 2 10.71 -30.14 -28.97
N ASN A 3 11.09 -29.18 -28.12
CA ASN A 3 10.73 -29.22 -26.70
C ASN A 3 9.19 -29.16 -26.57
N PRO A 4 8.58 -29.98 -25.69
CA PRO A 4 7.14 -29.97 -25.48
C PRO A 4 6.68 -28.60 -24.94
N PRO A 5 5.45 -28.15 -25.24
CA PRO A 5 4.93 -26.88 -24.76
C PRO A 5 4.91 -26.85 -23.23
N GLU A 6 5.50 -25.82 -22.63
CA GLU A 6 5.49 -25.63 -21.17
C GLU A 6 4.04 -25.50 -20.67
N ASN A 7 3.63 -26.44 -19.82
CA ASN A 7 2.30 -26.43 -19.22
C ASN A 7 2.13 -25.16 -18.36
N PRO A 8 1.10 -24.32 -18.59
CA PRO A 8 0.88 -23.10 -17.84
C PRO A 8 0.74 -23.34 -16.32
N LYS A 9 0.22 -24.49 -15.89
CA LYS A 9 0.18 -24.86 -14.46
C LYS A 9 1.57 -25.07 -13.87
N LYS A 10 2.53 -25.54 -14.68
CA LYS A 10 3.93 -25.73 -14.26
C LYS A 10 4.65 -24.39 -14.16
N LEU A 11 4.41 -23.49 -15.11
CA LEU A 11 4.90 -22.11 -15.05
C LEU A 11 4.33 -21.36 -13.84
N LEU A 12 3.03 -21.50 -13.59
CA LEU A 12 2.36 -20.94 -12.40
C LEU A 12 2.94 -21.53 -11.12
N LYS A 13 3.16 -22.85 -11.05
CA LYS A 13 3.80 -23.48 -9.89
C LYS A 13 5.24 -22.98 -9.69
N VAL A 14 6.02 -22.78 -10.75
CA VAL A 14 7.39 -22.22 -10.63
C VAL A 14 7.36 -20.75 -10.21
N LEU A 15 6.42 -19.96 -10.73
CA LEU A 15 6.24 -18.54 -10.36
C LEU A 15 5.77 -18.34 -8.92
N PHE A 16 4.89 -19.23 -8.42
CA PHE A 16 4.23 -19.07 -7.11
C PHE A 16 4.78 -20.00 -6.01
N THR A 17 5.63 -20.97 -6.34
CA THR A 17 6.14 -21.94 -5.36
C THR A 17 7.65 -21.82 -5.21
N HIS A 18 8.09 -21.09 -4.19
CA HIS A 18 9.44 -21.20 -3.63
C HIS A 18 9.46 -22.41 -2.68
N GLU A 19 9.53 -23.64 -3.21
CA GLU A 19 9.68 -24.83 -2.35
C GLU A 19 11.09 -24.84 -1.72
N GLY A 20 11.14 -24.57 -0.42
CA GLY A 20 12.06 -25.25 0.50
C GLY A 20 13.49 -24.74 0.61
N ARG A 21 13.84 -23.53 0.15
CA ARG A 21 15.19 -22.97 0.38
C ARG A 21 15.32 -22.08 1.62
N ASP A 22 14.31 -21.25 1.89
CA ASP A 22 14.41 -20.21 2.92
C ASP A 22 13.56 -20.55 4.14
N SER A 23 14.10 -20.33 5.34
CA SER A 23 13.35 -20.50 6.57
C SER A 23 12.22 -19.47 6.68
N PRO A 24 11.10 -19.77 7.39
CA PRO A 24 10.03 -18.79 7.61
C PRO A 24 10.51 -17.46 8.21
N LYS A 25 11.60 -17.49 8.99
CA LYS A 25 12.24 -16.30 9.57
C LYS A 25 12.95 -15.46 8.50
N GLU A 26 13.67 -16.08 7.58
CA GLU A 26 14.35 -15.38 6.47
C GLU A 26 13.32 -14.76 5.52
N VAL A 27 12.28 -15.51 5.14
CA VAL A 27 11.18 -14.98 4.32
C VAL A 27 10.53 -13.78 5.00
N ARG A 28 10.24 -13.87 6.31
CA ARG A 28 9.67 -12.77 7.09
C ARG A 28 10.59 -11.54 7.08
N ASN A 29 11.89 -11.72 7.28
CA ASN A 29 12.85 -10.62 7.29
C ASN A 29 12.95 -9.95 5.92
N THR A 30 13.04 -10.73 4.84
CA THR A 30 13.06 -10.21 3.46
C THR A 30 11.78 -9.45 3.14
N LEU A 31 10.61 -9.99 3.49
CA LEU A 31 9.32 -9.32 3.29
C LEU A 31 9.20 -8.03 4.10
N LEU A 32 9.75 -7.96 5.32
CA LEU A 32 9.79 -6.72 6.10
C LEU A 32 10.63 -5.65 5.41
N VAL A 33 11.78 -6.01 4.85
CA VAL A 33 12.62 -5.08 4.08
C VAL A 33 11.85 -4.57 2.85
N VAL A 34 11.29 -5.48 2.05
CA VAL A 34 10.50 -5.12 0.86
C VAL A 34 9.31 -4.23 1.23
N ALA A 35 8.55 -4.57 2.27
CA ALA A 35 7.42 -3.78 2.72
C ALA A 35 7.85 -2.38 3.19
N THR A 36 8.96 -2.28 3.94
CA THR A 36 9.48 -0.98 4.40
C THR A 36 9.95 -0.11 3.23
N LEU A 37 10.60 -0.70 2.22
CA LEU A 37 11.00 0.03 1.01
C LEU A 37 9.79 0.54 0.21
N ILE A 38 8.77 -0.29 0.02
CA ILE A 38 7.53 0.11 -0.64
C ILE A 38 6.86 1.25 0.15
N ALA A 39 6.77 1.14 1.47
CA ALA A 39 6.22 2.17 2.34
C ALA A 39 6.98 3.50 2.19
N ALA A 40 8.31 3.45 2.21
CA ALA A 40 9.15 4.64 2.07
C ALA A 40 8.99 5.32 0.70
N VAL A 41 9.05 4.54 -0.40
CA VAL A 41 8.92 5.06 -1.76
C VAL A 41 7.54 5.68 -1.98
N THR A 42 6.48 4.99 -1.53
CA THR A 42 5.11 5.49 -1.66
C THR A 42 4.87 6.72 -0.79
N PHE A 43 5.37 6.74 0.44
CA PHE A 43 5.31 7.91 1.30
C PHE A 43 5.96 9.12 0.63
N GLN A 44 7.20 8.98 0.13
CA GLN A 44 7.90 10.06 -0.56
C GLN A 44 7.14 10.56 -1.79
N ALA A 45 6.61 9.66 -2.60
CA ALA A 45 5.85 10.02 -3.80
C ALA A 45 4.48 10.67 -3.48
N GLY A 46 3.86 10.33 -2.35
CA GLY A 46 2.61 10.93 -1.90
C GLY A 46 2.79 12.33 -1.29
N VAL A 47 3.85 12.53 -0.51
CA VAL A 47 4.15 13.85 0.11
C VAL A 47 4.83 14.82 -0.85
N ASN A 48 5.57 14.30 -1.84
CA ASN A 48 6.22 15.07 -2.90
C ASN A 48 5.64 14.62 -4.25
N PRO A 49 4.47 15.15 -4.67
CA PRO A 49 3.83 14.73 -5.91
C PRO A 49 4.74 15.01 -7.12
N PRO A 50 4.65 14.21 -8.19
CA PRO A 50 5.38 14.45 -9.43
C PRO A 50 5.16 15.88 -9.94
N GLY A 51 6.24 16.56 -10.34
CA GLY A 51 6.16 17.97 -10.75
C GLY A 51 6.03 18.98 -9.61
N GLY A 52 5.92 18.53 -8.36
CA GLY A 52 5.86 19.40 -7.19
C GLY A 52 4.48 20.00 -6.93
N VAL A 53 4.48 21.06 -6.13
CA VAL A 53 3.26 21.78 -5.72
C VAL A 53 3.33 23.24 -6.13
N TRP A 54 2.18 23.84 -6.41
CA TRP A 54 2.07 25.28 -6.65
C TRP A 54 2.56 26.06 -5.43
N GLN A 55 3.40 27.07 -5.65
CA GLN A 55 3.96 27.92 -4.59
C GLN A 55 3.15 29.21 -4.41
N ASP A 56 2.61 29.74 -5.51
CA ASP A 56 1.87 31.00 -5.54
C ASP A 56 0.39 30.77 -5.86
N SER A 57 -0.44 31.73 -5.49
CA SER A 57 -1.89 31.71 -5.71
C SER A 57 -2.31 32.31 -7.07
N SER A 58 -1.41 32.35 -8.04
CA SER A 58 -1.72 32.88 -9.38
C SER A 58 -2.66 31.94 -10.14
N ASP A 59 -3.44 32.48 -11.07
CA ASP A 59 -4.26 31.72 -12.03
C ASP A 59 -5.29 30.73 -11.45
N GLY A 60 -5.75 30.97 -10.21
CA GLY A 60 -6.76 30.15 -9.54
C GLY A 60 -6.23 28.86 -8.91
N TRP A 61 -4.91 28.69 -8.84
CA TRP A 61 -4.26 27.59 -8.15
C TRP A 61 -4.15 27.86 -6.65
N VAL A 62 -4.23 26.81 -5.85
CA VAL A 62 -4.06 26.90 -4.39
C VAL A 62 -2.65 26.46 -4.04
N PRO A 63 -1.85 27.28 -3.32
CA PRO A 63 -0.54 26.88 -2.84
C PRO A 63 -0.57 25.56 -2.08
N GLY A 64 0.40 24.69 -2.34
CA GLY A 64 0.47 23.35 -1.78
C GLY A 64 -0.29 22.27 -2.55
N GLN A 65 -1.17 22.62 -3.50
CA GLN A 65 -1.76 21.62 -4.40
C GLN A 65 -0.76 21.11 -5.43
N ALA A 66 -0.84 19.83 -5.77
CA ALA A 66 0.02 19.20 -6.76
C ALA A 66 -0.17 19.86 -8.13
N ILE A 67 0.94 20.20 -8.78
CA ILE A 67 0.94 20.62 -10.19
C ILE A 67 0.38 19.49 -11.07
N TYR A 68 0.69 18.23 -10.71
CA TYR A 68 0.18 17.05 -11.41
C TYR A 68 -1.35 16.95 -11.39
N ALA A 69 -2.04 17.56 -10.43
CA ALA A 69 -3.49 17.55 -10.35
C ALA A 69 -4.18 18.32 -11.50
N SER A 70 -3.42 19.10 -12.29
CA SER A 70 -3.87 19.67 -13.56
C SER A 70 -4.33 18.60 -14.56
N GLN A 71 -3.75 17.39 -14.50
CA GLN A 71 -4.18 16.22 -15.26
C GLN A 71 -4.97 15.27 -14.35
N MET A 72 -6.27 15.56 -14.17
CA MET A 72 -7.08 14.88 -13.15
C MET A 72 -7.06 13.35 -13.26
N VAL A 73 -7.30 12.77 -14.44
CA VAL A 73 -7.41 11.30 -14.58
C VAL A 73 -6.08 10.60 -14.24
N PRO A 74 -4.92 10.94 -14.85
CA PRO A 74 -3.64 10.35 -14.48
C PRO A 74 -3.26 10.59 -13.01
N PHE A 75 -3.53 11.77 -12.47
CA PHE A 75 -3.24 12.10 -11.08
C PHE A 75 -3.99 11.19 -10.11
N TYR A 76 -5.30 11.00 -10.29
CA TYR A 76 -6.07 10.13 -9.41
C TYR A 76 -5.70 8.65 -9.57
N VAL A 77 -5.38 8.18 -10.78
CA VAL A 77 -4.86 6.81 -10.97
C VAL A 77 -3.56 6.61 -10.19
N PHE A 78 -2.61 7.54 -10.35
CA PHE A 78 -1.35 7.52 -9.59
C PHE A 78 -1.61 7.49 -8.09
N LEU A 79 -2.43 8.41 -7.58
CA LEU A 79 -2.65 8.59 -6.15
C LEU A 79 -3.36 7.39 -5.51
N VAL A 80 -4.31 6.78 -6.22
CA VAL A 80 -5.00 5.56 -5.78
C VAL A 80 -4.03 4.38 -5.73
N CYS A 81 -3.29 4.13 -6.81
CA CYS A 81 -2.31 3.04 -6.85
C CYS A 81 -1.23 3.21 -5.77
N ASN A 82 -0.73 4.43 -5.59
CA ASN A 82 0.27 4.74 -4.57
C ASN A 82 -0.27 4.51 -3.14
N THR A 83 -1.47 5.01 -2.86
CA THR A 83 -2.12 4.85 -1.56
C THR A 83 -2.43 3.39 -1.24
N LEU A 84 -2.82 2.58 -2.24
CA LEU A 84 -3.02 1.14 -2.08
C LEU A 84 -1.71 0.42 -1.77
N ALA A 85 -0.62 0.77 -2.45
CA ALA A 85 0.70 0.19 -2.20
C ALA A 85 1.21 0.56 -0.78
N PHE A 86 1.11 1.84 -0.39
CA PHE A 86 1.44 2.30 0.94
C PHE A 86 0.64 1.56 2.01
N SER A 87 -0.69 1.55 1.89
CA SER A 87 -1.58 0.91 2.86
C SER A 87 -1.34 -0.60 2.96
N SER A 88 -1.09 -1.28 1.84
CA SER A 88 -0.74 -2.71 1.82
C SER A 88 0.60 -2.99 2.50
N SER A 89 1.58 -2.12 2.31
CA SER A 89 2.91 -2.25 2.94
C SER A 89 2.86 -2.04 4.45
N ILE A 90 2.11 -1.04 4.95
CA ILE A 90 1.85 -0.85 6.40
C ILE A 90 1.23 -2.11 7.01
N ASN A 91 0.22 -2.66 6.34
CA ASN A 91 -0.45 -3.87 6.77
C ASN A 91 0.50 -5.09 6.83
N LEU A 92 1.43 -5.21 5.89
CA LEU A 92 2.48 -6.23 5.92
C LEU A 92 3.43 -6.01 7.10
N ILE A 93 3.90 -4.78 7.32
CA ILE A 93 4.80 -4.45 8.45
C ILE A 93 4.15 -4.85 9.78
N ILE A 94 2.91 -4.42 10.04
CA ILE A 94 2.18 -4.75 11.28
C ILE A 94 2.00 -6.26 11.43
N SER A 95 1.67 -6.97 10.34
CA SER A 95 1.45 -8.42 10.39
C SER A 95 2.72 -9.22 10.65
N LEU A 96 3.83 -8.80 10.04
CA LEU A 96 5.12 -9.49 10.15
C LEU A 96 5.84 -9.16 11.46
N THR A 97 5.57 -8.00 12.06
CA THR A 97 6.13 -7.59 13.36
C THR A 97 5.31 -8.05 14.57
N TRP A 98 4.16 -8.69 14.35
CA TRP A 98 3.32 -9.21 15.44
C TRP A 98 4.08 -10.22 16.31
N GLY A 99 4.02 -10.04 17.64
CA GLY A 99 4.64 -10.93 18.62
C GLY A 99 6.12 -10.65 18.93
N PHE A 100 6.70 -9.56 18.41
CA PHE A 100 8.03 -9.09 18.79
C PHE A 100 7.96 -8.08 19.95
N PRO A 101 9.04 -7.94 20.76
CA PRO A 101 9.06 -7.03 21.92
C PRO A 101 8.89 -5.54 21.55
N PHE A 102 9.19 -5.15 20.31
CA PHE A 102 9.09 -3.76 19.82
C PHE A 102 7.84 -3.50 18.95
N PHE A 103 6.82 -4.35 19.09
CA PHE A 103 5.63 -4.25 18.24
C PHE A 103 4.85 -2.94 18.46
N LEU A 104 4.74 -2.47 19.70
CA LEU A 104 3.99 -1.24 20.00
C LEU A 104 4.65 -0.01 19.39
N GLU A 105 5.98 0.07 19.44
CA GLU A 105 6.76 1.14 18.83
C GLU A 105 6.57 1.17 17.32
N VAL A 106 6.58 0.00 16.67
CA VAL A 106 6.29 -0.13 15.23
C VAL A 106 4.85 0.31 14.92
N VAL A 107 3.87 -0.07 15.74
CA VAL A 107 2.47 0.35 15.55
C VAL A 107 2.34 1.87 15.70
N VAL A 108 2.90 2.46 16.75
CA VAL A 108 2.86 3.92 16.96
C VAL A 108 3.52 4.65 15.78
N ALA A 109 4.70 4.19 15.35
CA ALA A 109 5.40 4.77 14.20
C ALA A 109 4.58 4.66 12.90
N THR A 110 4.02 3.49 12.60
CA THR A 110 3.24 3.26 11.39
C THR A 110 1.91 4.02 11.40
N VAL A 111 1.22 4.14 12.54
CA VAL A 111 0.01 4.98 12.68
C VAL A 111 0.34 6.45 12.46
N SER A 112 1.41 6.96 13.08
CA SER A 112 1.87 8.34 12.84
C SER A 112 2.21 8.58 11.37
N MET A 113 2.85 7.62 10.71
CA MET A 113 3.18 7.71 9.29
C MET A 113 1.93 7.71 8.41
N VAL A 114 0.90 6.90 8.73
CA VAL A 114 -0.39 6.91 8.02
C VAL A 114 -1.10 8.26 8.15
N VAL A 115 -1.10 8.86 9.35
CA VAL A 115 -1.72 10.17 9.57
C VAL A 115 -1.01 11.25 8.76
N THR A 116 0.32 11.30 8.80
CA THR A 116 1.11 12.29 8.04
C THR A 116 0.96 12.11 6.53
N TYR A 117 0.93 10.87 6.04
CA TYR A 117 0.64 10.57 4.63
C TYR A 117 -0.75 11.05 4.23
N GLY A 118 -1.78 10.73 5.02
CA GLY A 118 -3.15 11.17 4.76
C GLY A 118 -3.29 12.70 4.75
N SER A 119 -2.61 13.38 5.68
CA SER A 119 -2.56 14.84 5.73
C SER A 119 -1.87 15.45 4.51
N ALA A 120 -0.76 14.87 4.05
CA ALA A 120 -0.06 15.35 2.86
C ALA A 120 -0.90 15.14 1.60
N VAL A 121 -1.47 13.94 1.44
CA VAL A 121 -2.40 13.63 0.34
C VAL A 121 -3.60 14.58 0.33
N PHE A 122 -4.13 14.94 1.50
CA PHE A 122 -5.20 15.93 1.62
C PHE A 122 -4.75 17.32 1.15
N ALA A 123 -3.54 17.74 1.54
CA ALA A 123 -3.01 19.05 1.18
C ALA A 123 -2.74 19.18 -0.33
N VAL A 124 -2.19 18.13 -0.95
CA VAL A 124 -1.80 18.16 -2.37
C VAL A 124 -2.97 17.94 -3.33
N THR A 125 -4.10 17.40 -2.86
CA THR A 125 -5.25 17.06 -3.70
C THR A 125 -6.25 18.22 -3.78
N PRO A 126 -6.67 18.65 -4.98
CA PRO A 126 -7.73 19.65 -5.11
C PRO A 126 -9.04 19.16 -4.47
N LYS A 127 -9.73 20.05 -3.76
CA LYS A 127 -10.97 19.75 -3.03
C LYS A 127 -12.15 19.53 -4.00
N SER A 128 -12.19 18.36 -4.64
CA SER A 128 -13.36 17.87 -5.36
C SER A 128 -14.15 16.89 -4.47
N PRO A 129 -15.42 17.17 -4.11
CA PRO A 129 -16.15 16.41 -3.09
C PRO A 129 -16.31 14.92 -3.40
N SER A 130 -16.39 14.53 -4.67
CA SER A 130 -16.61 13.14 -5.10
C SER A 130 -15.32 12.33 -5.08
N HIS A 131 -14.27 12.82 -5.74
CA HIS A 131 -13.01 12.10 -5.88
C HIS A 131 -12.22 11.99 -4.58
N PHE A 132 -12.33 13.00 -3.72
CA PHE A 132 -11.70 12.99 -2.40
C PHE A 132 -12.28 11.89 -1.49
N ARG A 133 -13.60 11.66 -1.54
CA ARG A 133 -14.24 10.57 -0.77
C ARG A 133 -13.74 9.20 -1.21
N TRP A 134 -13.63 8.96 -2.51
CA TRP A 134 -13.10 7.71 -3.05
C TRP A 134 -11.66 7.45 -2.59
N LEU A 135 -10.83 8.49 -2.54
CA LEU A 135 -9.45 8.38 -2.05
C LEU A 135 -9.38 7.91 -0.58
N LEU A 136 -10.23 8.47 0.28
CA LEU A 136 -10.34 8.01 1.68
C LEU A 136 -10.77 6.54 1.77
N PHE A 137 -11.70 6.10 0.92
CA PHE A 137 -12.09 4.70 0.86
C PHE A 137 -10.93 3.79 0.41
N THR A 138 -10.11 4.22 -0.57
CA THR A 138 -9.00 3.40 -1.06
C THR A 138 -7.92 3.13 0.00
N GLY A 139 -7.66 4.07 0.90
CA GLY A 139 -6.76 3.83 2.05
C GLY A 139 -7.27 2.77 3.02
N LEU A 140 -8.59 2.60 3.14
CA LEU A 140 -9.22 1.60 4.02
C LEU A 140 -9.34 0.22 3.39
N VAL A 141 -9.33 0.12 2.04
CA VAL A 141 -9.55 -1.15 1.31
C VAL A 141 -8.60 -2.27 1.77
N PRO A 142 -7.27 -2.07 1.92
CA PRO A 142 -6.38 -3.16 2.34
C PRO A 142 -6.62 -3.62 3.78
N PHE A 143 -7.07 -2.72 4.66
CA PHE A 143 -7.44 -3.06 6.03
C PHE A 143 -8.75 -3.86 6.06
N LEU A 144 -9.77 -3.41 5.31
CA LEU A 144 -11.04 -4.13 5.18
C LEU A 144 -10.84 -5.52 4.57
N LEU A 145 -10.03 -5.63 3.51
CA LEU A 145 -9.67 -6.90 2.89
C LEU A 145 -9.01 -7.84 3.90
N ARG A 146 -8.08 -7.34 4.71
CA ARG A 146 -7.46 -8.16 5.77
C ARG A 146 -8.46 -8.60 6.85
N LEU A 147 -9.35 -7.72 7.28
CA LEU A 147 -10.41 -8.07 8.24
C LEU A 147 -11.30 -9.18 7.68
N VAL A 148 -11.70 -9.08 6.40
CA VAL A 148 -12.49 -10.11 5.72
C VAL A 148 -11.73 -11.45 5.68
N ILE A 149 -10.43 -11.45 5.35
CA ILE A 149 -9.62 -12.67 5.34
C ILE A 149 -9.53 -13.29 6.75
N GLN A 150 -9.31 -12.48 7.79
CA GLN A 150 -9.24 -12.97 9.17
C GLN A 150 -10.59 -13.54 9.64
N MET A 151 -11.68 -12.84 9.36
CA MET A 151 -13.04 -13.31 9.65
C MET A 151 -13.36 -14.62 8.92
N GLY A 152 -12.95 -14.76 7.65
CA GLY A 152 -13.10 -16.00 6.89
C GLY A 152 -12.32 -17.16 7.52
N LYS A 153 -11.06 -16.93 7.91
CA LYS A 153 -10.25 -17.96 8.60
C LYS A 153 -10.86 -18.36 9.95
N TYR A 154 -11.36 -17.39 10.71
CA TYR A 154 -12.04 -17.62 11.98
C TYR A 154 -13.32 -18.45 11.79
N TYR A 155 -14.15 -18.09 10.81
CA TYR A 155 -15.39 -18.79 10.50
C TYR A 155 -15.15 -20.24 10.05
N VAL A 156 -14.18 -20.46 9.15
CA VAL A 156 -13.79 -21.82 8.70
C VAL A 156 -13.27 -22.66 9.87
N TRP A 157 -12.45 -22.08 10.75
CA TRP A 157 -11.95 -22.78 11.94
C TRP A 157 -13.08 -23.19 12.88
N HIS A 158 -14.07 -22.32 13.10
CA HIS A 158 -15.18 -22.62 14.01
C HIS A 158 -16.19 -23.62 13.42
N MET A 159 -16.44 -23.55 12.10
CA MET A 159 -17.32 -24.52 11.39
C MET A 159 -16.67 -25.90 11.21
N SER A 160 -15.34 -25.98 11.27
CA SER A 160 -14.58 -27.24 11.16
C SER A 160 -14.45 -27.98 12.51
N LYS A 161 -15.03 -27.44 13.58
CA LYS A 161 -15.03 -28.02 14.93
C LYS A 161 -16.42 -28.55 15.27
#